data_AF-A0A285PIF2-F1
#
_entry.id   AF-A0A285PIF2-F1
#
_cell.length_a   1.000
_cell.length_b   1.000
_cell.length_c   1.000
_cell.angle_alpha   90.00
_cell.angle_beta   90.00
_cell.angle_gamma   90.00
#
_symmetry.space_group_name_H-M   'P 1'
#
loop_
_entity.id
_entity.type
_entity.pdbx_description
1 polymer ?
#
loop_
_entity_poly.entity_id
_entity_poly.type
_entity_poly.pdbx_seq_one_letter_code
_entity_poly.pdbx_strand_id
1 'polypeptide(L)'
;MAILARMVMVVLWLALALLILLGWGFAWIGEKELIFDLFDLPAPYPDLTGWVIAVGFTTMAMTLVFLGWAFLQMSQMLRPTHLNPFFYLSRKLRHAAWGLLGFWVGTALIWTIMPILLTLNAKTKYQIPYGWNVLDTEVILLAVAIVFLALSRSLARAQEIEDDNKTIV
;
A
#
# COMPACT_ATOMS: atom_id res chain seq x y z
N MET A 1 -23.85 0.90 -4.31
CA MET A 1 -22.61 1.59 -3.85
C MET A 1 -21.59 0.65 -3.22
N ALA A 2 -21.92 -0.08 -2.16
CA ALA A 2 -20.96 -0.97 -1.47
C ALA A 2 -20.32 -2.05 -2.37
N ILE A 3 -21.12 -2.68 -3.25
CA ILE A 3 -20.62 -3.71 -4.18
C ILE A 3 -19.64 -3.11 -5.20
N LEU A 4 -19.97 -1.95 -5.77
CA LEU A 4 -19.10 -1.24 -6.71
C LEU A 4 -17.75 -0.90 -6.07
N ALA A 5 -17.75 -0.36 -4.84
CA ALA A 5 -16.51 -0.06 -4.12
C ALA A 5 -15.63 -1.30 -3.92
N ARG A 6 -16.23 -2.46 -3.60
CA ARG A 6 -15.49 -3.72 -3.48
C ARG A 6 -14.91 -4.19 -4.81
N MET A 7 -15.67 -4.10 -5.90
CA MET A 7 -15.16 -4.46 -7.22
C MET A 7 -13.97 -3.57 -7.61
N VAL A 8 -14.07 -2.26 -7.41
CA VAL A 8 -12.98 -1.32 -7.69
C VAL A 8 -11.73 -1.66 -6.89
N MET A 9 -11.86 -1.91 -5.58
CA MET A 9 -10.73 -2.32 -4.74
C MET A 9 -10.05 -3.59 -5.25
N VAL A 10 -10.82 -4.62 -5.61
CA VAL A 10 -10.28 -5.89 -6.11
C VAL A 10 -9.60 -5.71 -7.47
N VAL A 11 -10.24 -5.01 -8.40
CA VAL A 11 -9.69 -4.75 -9.74
C VAL A 11 -8.38 -3.97 -9.65
N LEU A 12 -8.34 -2.90 -8.83
CA LEU A 12 -7.11 -2.13 -8.62
C LEU A 12 -5.99 -2.99 -8.02
N TRP A 13 -6.32 -3.79 -7.00
CA TRP A 13 -5.32 -4.67 -6.37
C TRP A 13 -4.78 -5.71 -7.35
N LEU A 14 -5.64 -6.33 -8.16
CA LEU A 14 -5.24 -7.29 -9.19
C LEU A 14 -4.44 -6.65 -10.31
N ALA A 15 -4.80 -5.45 -10.75
CA ALA A 15 -4.05 -4.72 -11.77
C ALA A 15 -2.63 -4.40 -11.30
N LEU A 16 -2.48 -3.94 -10.06
CA LEU A 16 -1.16 -3.70 -9.45
C LEU A 16 -0.38 -5.00 -9.25
N ALA A 17 -1.04 -6.08 -8.84
CA ALA A 17 -0.42 -7.41 -8.73
C ALA A 17 0.14 -7.87 -10.07
N LEU A 18 -0.66 -7.72 -11.14
CA LEU A 18 -0.25 -8.09 -12.49
C LEU A 18 0.93 -7.23 -12.96
N LEU A 19 0.91 -5.92 -12.70
CA LEU A 19 2.02 -5.02 -13.05
C LEU A 19 3.33 -5.45 -12.36
N ILE A 20 3.27 -5.77 -11.06
CA ILE A 20 4.44 -6.24 -10.30
C ILE A 20 4.94 -7.58 -10.87
N LEU A 21 4.04 -8.52 -11.11
CA LEU A 21 4.40 -9.84 -11.65
C LEU A 21 5.03 -9.75 -13.04
N LEU A 22 4.45 -8.93 -13.93
CA LEU A 22 4.97 -8.74 -15.28
C LEU A 22 6.31 -7.99 -15.26
N GLY A 23 6.41 -6.88 -14.53
CA GLY A 23 7.63 -6.09 -14.48
C GLY A 23 8.82 -6.87 -13.95
N TRP A 24 8.68 -7.52 -12.81
CA TRP A 24 9.77 -8.30 -12.24
C TRP A 24 9.97 -9.65 -12.93
N GLY A 25 8.91 -10.24 -13.50
CA GLY A 25 9.00 -11.45 -14.32
C GLY A 25 9.80 -11.21 -15.60
N PHE A 26 9.55 -10.09 -16.28
CA PHE A 26 10.34 -9.65 -17.44
C PHE A 26 11.78 -9.30 -17.05
N ALA A 27 11.98 -8.60 -15.94
CA ALA A 27 13.33 -8.32 -15.44
C ALA A 27 14.13 -9.61 -15.19
N TRP A 28 13.47 -10.69 -14.75
CA TRP A 28 14.11 -12.00 -14.52
C TRP A 28 14.60 -12.68 -15.81
N ILE A 29 13.90 -12.48 -16.92
CA ILE A 29 14.30 -13.01 -18.24
C ILE A 29 15.22 -12.04 -19.02
N GLY A 30 15.57 -10.89 -18.44
CA GLY A 30 16.48 -9.89 -19.01
C GLY A 30 15.81 -8.66 -19.62
N GLU A 31 14.48 -8.64 -19.70
CA GLU A 31 13.69 -7.51 -20.20
C GLU A 31 13.41 -6.51 -19.06
N LYS A 32 14.23 -5.46 -18.99
CA LYS A 32 14.23 -4.50 -17.87
C LYS A 32 13.51 -3.19 -18.16
N GLU A 33 13.12 -2.94 -19.41
CA GLU A 33 12.43 -1.72 -19.87
C GLU A 33 11.26 -1.34 -18.96
N LEU A 34 10.34 -2.29 -18.70
CA LEU A 34 9.14 -2.01 -17.92
C LEU A 34 9.43 -1.53 -16.49
N ILE A 35 10.47 -2.07 -15.84
CA ILE A 35 10.87 -1.66 -14.49
C ILE A 35 11.57 -0.31 -14.53
N PHE A 36 12.47 -0.09 -15.49
CA PHE A 36 13.19 1.18 -15.57
C PHE A 36 12.26 2.34 -15.95
N ASP A 37 11.31 2.10 -16.86
CA ASP A 37 10.28 3.08 -17.24
C ASP A 37 9.35 3.39 -16.06
N LEU A 38 9.01 2.41 -15.22
CA LEU A 38 8.23 2.65 -13.99
C LEU A 38 8.92 3.65 -13.04
N PHE A 39 10.24 3.68 -13.03
CA PHE A 39 11.04 4.58 -12.20
C PHE A 39 11.60 5.78 -12.98
N ASP A 40 11.13 6.04 -14.20
CA ASP A 40 11.62 7.10 -15.10
C ASP A 40 13.15 7.12 -15.26
N LEU A 41 13.78 5.94 -15.26
CA LEU A 41 15.23 5.80 -15.39
C LEU A 41 15.63 5.72 -16.89
N PRO A 42 16.59 6.56 -17.36
CA PRO A 42 16.94 6.61 -18.77
C PRO A 42 17.69 5.35 -19.25
N ALA A 43 17.76 5.15 -20.57
CA ALA A 43 18.67 4.17 -21.18
C ALA A 43 20.13 4.72 -21.20
N PRO A 44 21.17 3.88 -21.27
CA PRO A 44 21.16 2.41 -21.44
C PRO A 44 21.09 1.65 -20.11
N TYR A 45 20.09 0.80 -19.97
CA TYR A 45 19.81 0.12 -18.71
C TYR A 45 20.97 -0.79 -18.27
N PRO A 46 21.46 -0.70 -17.03
CA PRO A 46 22.49 -1.58 -16.49
C PRO A 46 21.98 -3.00 -16.28
N ASP A 47 22.89 -3.97 -16.23
CA ASP A 47 22.52 -5.36 -15.95
C ASP A 47 22.16 -5.51 -14.47
N LEU A 48 20.97 -6.05 -14.24
CA LEU A 48 20.44 -6.30 -12.92
C LEU A 48 20.99 -7.62 -12.39
N THR A 49 21.58 -7.58 -11.21
CA THR A 49 21.92 -8.81 -10.49
C THR A 49 20.64 -9.45 -9.94
N GLY A 50 20.59 -10.78 -9.89
CA GLY A 50 19.39 -11.50 -9.43
C GLY A 50 18.93 -11.11 -8.02
N TRP A 51 19.84 -10.68 -7.15
CA TRP A 51 19.49 -10.20 -5.81
C TRP A 51 18.74 -8.86 -5.83
N VAL A 52 19.05 -7.95 -6.77
CA VAL A 52 18.32 -6.67 -6.93
C VAL A 52 16.90 -6.95 -7.36
N ILE A 53 16.72 -7.89 -8.30
CA ILE A 53 15.40 -8.34 -8.76
C ILE A 53 14.61 -8.97 -7.61
N ALA A 54 15.25 -9.86 -6.83
CA ALA A 54 14.60 -10.50 -5.69
C ALA A 54 14.17 -9.50 -4.60
N VAL A 55 15.03 -8.54 -4.27
CA VAL A 55 14.73 -7.49 -3.27
C VAL A 55 13.61 -6.58 -3.77
N GLY A 56 13.65 -6.16 -5.03
CA GLY A 56 12.63 -5.31 -5.61
C GLY A 56 11.26 -5.97 -5.69
N PHE A 57 11.22 -7.21 -6.20
CA PHE A 57 10.00 -8.02 -6.21
C PHE A 57 9.43 -8.21 -4.80
N THR A 58 10.27 -8.59 -3.83
CA THR A 58 9.82 -8.84 -2.45
C THR A 58 9.27 -7.57 -1.80
N THR A 59 9.95 -6.44 -1.98
CA THR A 59 9.51 -5.14 -1.43
C THR A 59 8.18 -4.70 -2.03
N MET A 60 8.02 -4.79 -3.35
CA MET A 60 6.77 -4.43 -4.03
C MET A 60 5.62 -5.40 -3.70
N ALA A 61 5.89 -6.71 -3.62
CA ALA A 61 4.91 -7.70 -3.21
C ALA A 61 4.44 -7.50 -1.77
N MET A 62 5.36 -7.21 -0.84
CA MET A 62 5.01 -6.92 0.56
C MET A 62 4.16 -5.65 0.67
N THR A 63 4.52 -4.61 -0.07
CA THR A 63 3.75 -3.36 -0.16
C THR A 63 2.32 -3.64 -0.65
N LEU A 64 2.18 -4.47 -1.69
CA LEU A 64 0.90 -4.89 -2.23
C LEU A 64 0.07 -5.74 -1.24
N VAL A 65 0.72 -6.56 -0.40
CA VAL A 65 0.04 -7.30 0.67
C VAL A 65 -0.55 -6.34 1.71
N PHE A 66 0.17 -5.30 2.09
CA PHE A 66 -0.35 -4.28 2.99
C PHE A 66 -1.56 -3.53 2.40
N LEU A 67 -1.52 -3.20 1.11
CA LEU A 67 -2.66 -2.60 0.41
C LEU A 67 -3.86 -3.55 0.36
N GLY A 68 -3.63 -4.82 0.01
CA GLY A 68 -4.67 -5.85 -0.03
C GLY A 68 -5.30 -6.06 1.34
N TRP A 69 -4.50 -6.02 2.42
CA TRP A 69 -4.99 -6.06 3.78
C TRP A 69 -5.88 -4.85 4.11
N ALA A 70 -5.47 -3.64 3.75
CA ALA A 70 -6.29 -2.44 3.95
C ALA A 70 -7.63 -2.55 3.21
N PHE A 71 -7.63 -2.93 1.94
CA PHE A 71 -8.83 -3.13 1.12
C PHE A 71 -9.74 -4.22 1.69
N LEU A 72 -9.17 -5.32 2.17
CA LEU A 72 -9.93 -6.38 2.81
C LEU A 72 -10.69 -5.84 4.03
N GLN A 73 -10.03 -5.09 4.91
CA GLN A 73 -10.67 -4.54 6.10
C GLN A 73 -11.74 -3.48 5.74
N MET A 74 -11.47 -2.61 4.77
CA MET A 74 -12.45 -1.64 4.27
C MET A 74 -13.67 -2.33 3.64
N SER A 75 -13.47 -3.40 2.86
CA SER A 75 -14.56 -4.19 2.27
C SER A 75 -15.48 -4.80 3.33
N GLN A 76 -14.90 -5.19 4.48
CA GLN A 76 -15.59 -5.78 5.61
C GLN A 76 -16.37 -4.74 6.44
N MET A 77 -15.95 -3.46 6.44
CA MET A 77 -16.73 -2.36 7.04
C MET A 77 -18.06 -2.13 6.30
N LEU A 78 -18.09 -2.41 4.99
CA LEU A 78 -19.28 -2.27 4.16
C LEU A 78 -20.29 -3.42 4.36
N ARG A 79 -20.04 -4.38 5.27
CA ARG A 79 -20.98 -5.46 5.57
C ARG A 79 -21.88 -5.03 6.74
N PRO A 80 -23.22 -5.17 6.62
CA PRO A 80 -24.10 -4.89 7.74
C PRO A 80 -23.76 -5.83 8.90
N THR A 81 -23.65 -5.28 10.11
CA THR A 81 -23.36 -6.02 11.34
C THR A 81 -24.38 -5.61 12.40
N HIS A 82 -25.02 -6.58 13.04
CA HIS A 82 -26.11 -6.36 14.00
C HIS A 82 -25.67 -6.35 15.48
N LEU A 83 -24.47 -6.85 15.78
CA LEU A 83 -23.95 -6.97 17.14
C LEU A 83 -22.71 -6.07 17.30
N ASN A 84 -22.74 -5.18 18.28
CA ASN A 84 -21.67 -4.22 18.65
C ASN A 84 -21.07 -3.47 17.44
N PRO A 85 -21.89 -2.68 16.72
CA PRO A 85 -21.48 -2.06 15.46
C PRO A 85 -20.29 -1.10 15.64
N PHE A 86 -20.21 -0.37 16.75
CA PHE A 86 -19.11 0.55 17.02
C PHE A 86 -17.79 -0.17 17.30
N PHE A 87 -17.82 -1.23 18.11
CA PHE A 87 -16.62 -2.06 18.34
C PHE A 87 -16.13 -2.78 17.08
N TYR A 88 -17.06 -3.32 16.29
CA TYR A 88 -16.69 -3.95 15.02
C TYR A 88 -16.03 -2.94 14.08
N LEU A 89 -16.65 -1.77 13.91
CA LEU A 89 -16.14 -0.73 13.02
C LEU A 89 -14.80 -0.16 13.51
N SER A 90 -14.64 0.06 14.82
CA SER A 90 -13.38 0.53 15.40
C SER A 90 -12.23 -0.43 15.12
N ARG A 91 -12.46 -1.74 15.33
CA ARG A 91 -11.46 -2.77 15.05
C ARG A 91 -11.09 -2.79 13.58
N LYS A 92 -12.06 -2.74 12.66
CA LYS A 92 -11.77 -2.74 11.22
C LYS A 92 -11.01 -1.49 10.80
N LEU A 93 -11.36 -0.31 11.32
CA LEU A 93 -10.68 0.95 10.99
C LEU A 93 -9.22 0.91 11.44
N ARG A 94 -8.96 0.38 12.63
CA ARG A 94 -7.59 0.21 13.13
C ARG A 94 -6.76 -0.71 12.24
N HIS A 95 -7.30 -1.86 11.81
CA HIS A 95 -6.57 -2.77 10.92
C HIS A 95 -6.36 -2.19 9.52
N ALA A 96 -7.37 -1.47 8.98
CA ALA A 96 -7.24 -0.78 7.71
C ALA A 96 -6.14 0.29 7.77
N ALA A 97 -6.08 1.06 8.86
CA ALA A 97 -5.04 2.06 9.07
C ALA A 97 -3.63 1.46 9.11
N TRP A 98 -3.44 0.33 9.79
CA TRP A 98 -2.14 -0.36 9.80
C TRP A 98 -1.75 -0.88 8.42
N GLY A 99 -2.72 -1.37 7.63
CA GLY A 99 -2.47 -1.73 6.24
C GLY A 99 -2.04 -0.52 5.40
N LEU A 100 -2.71 0.62 5.54
CA LEU A 100 -2.34 1.85 4.84
C LEU A 100 -0.96 2.40 5.26
N LEU A 101 -0.64 2.34 6.56
CA LEU A 101 0.69 2.72 7.05
C LEU A 101 1.79 1.80 6.50
N GLY A 102 1.56 0.49 6.49
CA GLY A 102 2.50 -0.47 5.91
C GLY A 102 2.70 -0.25 4.41
N PHE A 103 1.61 0.03 3.69
CA PHE A 103 1.66 0.39 2.28
C PHE A 103 2.47 1.68 2.06
N TRP A 104 2.23 2.72 2.84
CA TRP A 104 2.97 3.99 2.75
C TRP A 104 4.47 3.82 3.01
N VAL A 105 4.86 3.06 4.04
CA VAL A 105 6.28 2.75 4.29
C VAL A 105 6.86 2.00 3.10
N GLY A 106 6.12 1.02 2.57
CA GLY A 106 6.51 0.27 1.38
C GLY A 106 6.75 1.15 0.16
N THR A 107 5.82 2.06 -0.16
CA THR A 107 5.96 2.99 -1.30
C THR A 107 7.13 3.94 -1.11
N ALA A 108 7.32 4.49 0.09
CA ALA A 108 8.45 5.36 0.40
C ALA A 108 9.79 4.64 0.19
N LEU A 109 9.90 3.39 0.64
CA LEU A 109 11.09 2.56 0.40
C LEU A 109 11.28 2.26 -1.09
N ILE A 110 10.21 1.96 -1.82
CA ILE A 110 10.27 1.68 -3.26
C ILE A 110 10.83 2.90 -4.00
N TRP A 111 10.25 4.07 -3.81
CA TRP A 111 10.66 5.28 -4.54
C TRP A 111 12.01 5.85 -4.11
N THR A 112 12.43 5.60 -2.86
CA THR A 112 13.73 6.09 -2.38
C THR A 112 14.87 5.12 -2.69
N ILE A 113 14.64 3.82 -2.51
CA ILE A 113 15.71 2.81 -2.51
C ILE A 113 15.81 2.10 -3.87
N MET A 114 14.70 1.83 -4.56
CA MET A 114 14.76 1.06 -5.82
C MET A 114 15.55 1.77 -6.92
N PRO A 115 15.41 3.08 -7.17
CA PRO A 115 16.21 3.76 -8.17
C PRO A 115 17.72 3.64 -7.90
N ILE A 116 18.12 3.66 -6.63
CA ILE A 116 19.52 3.46 -6.22
C ILE A 116 19.95 2.03 -6.55
N LEU A 117 19.17 1.02 -6.12
CA LEU A 117 19.51 -0.39 -6.36
C LEU A 117 19.59 -0.73 -7.84
N LEU A 118 18.66 -0.24 -8.65
CA LEU A 118 18.61 -0.46 -10.09
C LEU A 118 19.80 0.19 -10.82
N THR A 119 20.39 1.25 -10.25
CA THR A 119 21.51 1.98 -10.84
C THR A 119 22.88 1.63 -10.24
N LEU A 120 22.96 0.75 -9.23
CA LEU A 120 24.21 0.38 -8.55
C LEU A 120 25.33 -0.08 -9.51
N ASN A 121 24.97 -0.86 -10.54
CA ASN A 121 25.93 -1.41 -11.51
C ASN A 121 26.03 -0.58 -12.80
N ALA A 122 25.51 0.64 -12.78
CA ALA A 122 25.57 1.53 -13.93
C ALA A 122 27.01 1.97 -14.24
N LYS A 123 27.40 1.82 -15.51
CA LYS A 123 28.66 2.36 -16.02
C LYS A 123 28.63 3.88 -16.18
N THR A 124 27.43 4.46 -16.32
CA THR A 124 27.17 5.89 -16.47
C THR A 124 26.54 6.46 -15.21
N LYS A 125 26.90 7.70 -14.84
CA LYS A 125 26.24 8.39 -13.72
C LYS A 125 24.81 8.72 -14.09
N TYR A 126 23.87 8.00 -13.49
CA TYR A 126 22.45 8.32 -13.56
C TYR A 126 22.15 9.55 -12.69
N GLN A 127 21.47 10.53 -13.27
CA GLN A 127 20.79 11.55 -12.47
C GLN A 127 19.48 10.93 -12.02
N ILE A 128 19.41 10.50 -10.76
CA ILE A 128 18.18 9.99 -10.17
C ILE A 128 17.25 11.20 -9.99
N PRO A 129 16.11 11.29 -10.69
CA PRO A 129 15.20 12.40 -10.52
C PRO A 129 14.55 12.29 -9.14
N TYR A 130 15.05 13.06 -8.16
CA TYR A 130 14.37 13.22 -6.87
C TYR A 130 13.22 14.22 -7.03
N GLY A 131 12.06 13.73 -7.46
CA GLY A 131 10.82 14.50 -7.51
C GLY A 131 10.07 14.41 -6.19
N TRP A 132 10.55 15.08 -5.12
CA TRP A 132 9.81 15.07 -3.85
C TRP A 132 8.71 16.13 -3.88
N ASN A 133 7.46 15.73 -4.15
CA ASN A 133 6.30 16.60 -4.03
C ASN A 133 5.77 16.59 -2.59
N VAL A 134 5.69 17.77 -1.97
CA VAL A 134 5.24 17.94 -0.57
C VAL A 134 3.78 17.50 -0.34
N LEU A 135 2.98 17.43 -1.41
CA LEU A 135 1.57 17.00 -1.41
C LEU A 135 1.37 15.84 -2.39
N ASP A 136 2.21 14.81 -2.32
CA ASP A 136 1.98 13.59 -3.10
C ASP A 136 0.89 12.70 -2.46
N THR A 137 0.38 11.77 -3.27
CA THR A 137 -0.60 10.73 -2.91
C THR A 137 -0.21 9.97 -1.63
N GLU A 138 1.09 9.84 -1.38
CA GLU A 138 1.67 9.21 -0.19
C GLU A 138 1.30 9.96 1.10
N VAL A 139 1.39 11.30 1.10
CA VAL A 139 1.04 12.13 2.26
C VAL A 139 -0.47 12.05 2.53
N ILE A 140 -1.28 12.02 1.47
CA ILE A 140 -2.73 11.86 1.58
C ILE A 140 -3.07 10.51 2.23
N LEU A 141 -2.43 9.42 1.79
CA LEU A 141 -2.64 8.09 2.37
C LEU A 141 -2.23 8.02 3.84
N LEU A 142 -1.10 8.65 4.20
CA LEU A 142 -0.66 8.77 5.58
C LEU A 142 -1.68 9.52 6.45
N ALA A 143 -2.18 10.65 5.96
CA ALA A 143 -3.22 11.42 6.65
C ALA A 143 -4.50 10.59 6.86
N VAL A 144 -4.96 9.87 5.82
CA VAL A 144 -6.13 8.98 5.91
C VAL A 144 -5.90 7.88 6.95
N ALA A 145 -4.71 7.27 7.00
CA ALA A 145 -4.38 6.25 7.98
C ALA A 145 -4.44 6.79 9.42
N ILE A 146 -3.91 7.99 9.66
CA ILE A 146 -3.98 8.67 10.97
C ILE A 146 -5.43 8.95 11.36
N VAL A 147 -6.24 9.46 10.42
CA VAL A 147 -7.67 9.72 10.64
C VAL A 147 -8.39 8.42 11.00
N PHE A 148 -8.10 7.31 10.33
CA PHE A 148 -8.69 6.01 10.64
C PHE A 148 -8.32 5.53 12.05
N LEU A 149 -7.08 5.74 12.49
CA LEU A 149 -6.68 5.46 13.88
C LEU A 149 -7.44 6.33 14.87
N ALA A 150 -7.58 7.63 14.60
CA ALA A 150 -8.33 8.53 15.46
C ALA A 150 -9.81 8.12 15.57
N LEU A 151 -10.46 7.83 14.44
CA LEU A 151 -11.84 7.35 14.40
C LEU A 151 -12.00 6.01 15.13
N SER A 152 -11.03 5.10 15.00
CA SER A 152 -11.07 3.82 15.72
C SER A 152 -11.10 4.03 17.24
N ARG A 153 -10.36 5.01 17.77
CA ARG A 153 -10.37 5.31 19.21
C ARG A 153 -11.69 5.94 19.64
N SER A 154 -12.22 6.87 18.86
CA SER A 154 -13.52 7.50 19.16
C SER A 154 -14.66 6.50 19.17
N LEU A 155 -14.69 5.56 18.21
CA LEU A 155 -15.73 4.52 18.13
C LEU A 155 -15.60 3.48 19.25
N ALA A 156 -14.37 3.13 19.66
CA ALA A 156 -14.17 2.26 20.80
C ALA A 156 -14.74 2.88 22.09
N ARG A 157 -14.47 4.16 22.34
CA ARG A 157 -15.06 4.90 23.47
C ARG A 157 -16.58 5.00 23.39
N ALA A 158 -17.13 5.18 22.19
CA ALA A 158 -18.58 5.22 22.00
C ALA A 158 -19.24 3.89 22.39
N GLN A 159 -18.59 2.76 22.08
CA GLN A 159 -19.06 1.44 22.53
C GLN A 159 -19.02 1.31 24.05
N GLU A 160 -17.91 1.72 24.69
CA GLU A 160 -17.77 1.66 26.16
C GLU A 160 -18.93 2.41 26.85
N ILE A 161 -19.29 3.60 26.35
CA ILE A 161 -20.43 4.38 26.86
C ILE A 161 -21.77 3.68 26.61
N GLU A 162 -21.95 3.04 25.46
CA GLU A 162 -23.17 2.30 25.15
C GLU A 162 -23.32 1.06 26.05
N ASP A 163 -22.22 0.37 26.32
CA ASP A 163 -22.20 -0.80 27.20
C ASP A 163 -22.47 -0.40 28.66
N ASP A 164 -21.89 0.70 29.14
CA ASP A 164 -22.16 1.26 30.47
C ASP A 164 -23.65 1.60 30.62
N ASN A 165 -24.25 2.27 29.64
CA ASN A 165 -25.67 2.62 29.67
C ASN A 165 -26.61 1.39 29.70
N LYS A 166 -26.21 0.27 29.07
CA LYS A 166 -26.99 -0.98 29.10
C LYS A 166 -26.94 -1.69 30.45
N THR A 167 -25.99 -1.36 31.32
CA THR A 167 -25.90 -1.96 32.68
C THR A 167 -26.65 -1.16 33.74
N ILE A 168 -26.99 0.10 33.48
CA ILE A 168 -27.67 1.01 34.42
C ILE A 168 -29.21 0.91 34.29
N VAL A 169 -29.71 0.38 33.17
CA VAL A 169 -31.13 0.16 32.88
C VAL A 169 -31.51 -1.29 33.18
#